data_AF-A0A7M7NZC4-F1
#
_entry.id   AF-A0A7M7NZC4-F1
#
_cell.length_a   1.000
_cell.length_b   1.000
_cell.length_c   1.000
_cell.angle_alpha   90.00
_cell.angle_beta   90.00
_cell.angle_gamma   90.00
#
_symmetry.space_group_name_H-M   'P 1'
#
loop_
_entity.id
_entity.type
_entity.pdbx_description
1 polymer ?
#
loop_
_entity_poly.entity_id
_entity_poly.type
_entity_poly.pdbx_seq_one_letter_code
_entity_poly.pdbx_strand_id
1 'polypeptide(L)'
;MASFVSIALVMLLIVSTSAQGYGQAQLHFNGAISCQGSTEGCNNFGTPSNPALSCQHVKDMCREAASGFYYIESAGLYRKVFCEMDIEGGGWARYGRSNKGTVWNYVDEDATEITLDIISPSEVKEMIDLKYNHFLVQTDVVFKMRADDSVNPSRLTTRSLPWLVDTPMFIPDYGNDHTRIEFPSGSVDRVTCIPGGTSECGQGGGLPPANGVSKPFFFQSLFFSPRGSGASLSSDQWFRNKYTWNGSYYYVYAK
;
A
#
# COMPACT_ATOMS: atom_id res chain seq x y z
N MET A 1 28.79 13.35 43.30
CA MET A 1 27.59 14.22 43.15
C MET A 1 27.30 14.28 41.65
N ALA A 2 26.19 13.84 41.08
CA ALA A 2 24.93 13.32 41.60
C ALA A 2 24.45 12.18 40.67
N SER A 3 23.79 11.17 41.26
CA SER A 3 23.12 10.07 40.55
C SER A 3 21.67 10.48 40.29
N PHE A 4 21.22 10.40 39.04
CA PHE A 4 19.81 10.66 38.69
C PHE A 4 19.05 9.34 38.71
N VAL A 5 18.20 9.19 39.72
CA VAL A 5 17.26 8.08 39.87
C VAL A 5 16.05 8.37 38.98
N SER A 6 15.78 7.51 37.99
CA SER A 6 14.49 7.49 37.30
C SER A 6 13.42 7.08 38.31
N ILE A 7 12.61 8.05 38.75
CA ILE A 7 11.40 7.76 39.51
C ILE A 7 10.35 7.30 38.52
N ALA A 8 10.25 5.98 38.33
CA ALA A 8 9.00 5.39 37.87
C ALA A 8 7.99 5.61 39.00
N LEU A 9 7.03 6.52 38.81
CA LEU A 9 5.92 6.68 39.72
C LEU A 9 5.00 5.47 39.56
N VAL A 10 5.36 4.35 40.19
CA VAL A 10 4.45 3.23 40.40
C VAL A 10 3.45 3.70 41.46
N MET A 11 2.31 4.23 41.03
CA MET A 11 1.18 4.40 41.93
C MET A 11 0.70 3.00 42.34
N LEU A 12 1.11 2.59 43.54
CA LEU A 12 0.54 1.45 44.22
C LEU A 12 -0.91 1.82 44.61
N LEU A 13 -1.87 1.47 43.76
CA LEU A 13 -3.29 1.57 44.07
C LEU A 13 -3.62 0.51 45.14
N ILE A 14 -3.59 0.92 46.41
CA ILE A 14 -4.13 0.11 47.50
C ILE A 14 -5.66 0.16 47.36
N VAL A 15 -6.22 -0.86 46.71
CA VAL A 15 -7.67 -1.04 46.62
C VAL A 15 -8.13 -1.73 47.91
N SER A 16 -8.66 -0.97 48.87
CA SER A 16 -9.40 -1.54 49.99
C SER A 16 -10.78 -2.00 49.51
N THR A 17 -10.95 -3.29 49.28
CA THR A 17 -12.26 -3.87 48.94
C THR A 17 -13.00 -4.26 50.22
N SER A 18 -14.15 -3.65 50.51
CA SER A 18 -15.15 -4.28 51.37
C SER A 18 -16.04 -5.16 50.49
N ALA A 19 -15.83 -6.48 50.55
CA ALA A 19 -16.64 -7.42 49.79
C ALA A 19 -18.04 -7.56 50.42
N GLN A 20 -19.05 -7.02 49.75
CA GLN A 20 -20.42 -7.50 49.84
C GLN A 20 -21.03 -7.55 48.44
N GLY A 21 -21.20 -8.77 47.92
CA GLY A 21 -22.05 -9.06 46.78
C GLY A 21 -21.38 -8.95 45.39
N TYR A 22 -21.81 -9.85 44.50
CA TYR A 22 -21.49 -9.85 43.08
C TYR A 22 -21.97 -8.54 42.43
N GLY A 23 -21.09 -7.58 42.24
CA GLY A 23 -21.36 -6.32 41.55
C GLY A 23 -20.10 -5.84 40.84
N GLN A 24 -20.25 -5.30 39.63
CA GLN A 24 -19.13 -4.79 38.85
C GLN A 24 -18.43 -3.64 39.57
N ALA A 25 -17.10 -3.72 39.68
CA ALA A 25 -16.31 -2.62 40.23
C ALA A 25 -16.30 -1.45 39.23
N GLN A 26 -16.94 -0.34 39.60
CA GLN A 26 -16.83 0.92 38.87
C GLN A 26 -15.74 1.79 39.50
N LEU A 27 -14.77 2.20 38.68
CA LEU A 27 -13.78 3.20 39.04
C LEU A 27 -14.38 4.60 38.80
N HIS A 28 -14.56 5.36 39.88
CA HIS A 28 -15.00 6.76 39.81
C HIS A 28 -13.79 7.69 39.89
N PHE A 29 -13.55 8.48 38.85
CA PHE A 29 -12.54 9.54 38.85
C PHE A 29 -13.23 10.88 39.13
N ASN A 30 -13.01 11.45 40.32
CA ASN A 30 -13.46 12.80 40.66
C ASN A 30 -12.34 13.81 40.33
N GLY A 31 -12.14 14.07 39.04
CA GLY A 31 -11.17 15.06 38.55
C GLY A 31 -10.90 14.95 37.05
N ALA A 32 -10.44 16.03 36.43
CA ALA A 32 -9.99 15.99 35.04
C ALA A 32 -8.62 15.27 34.97
N ILE A 33 -8.56 14.15 34.26
CA ILE A 33 -7.29 13.53 33.88
C ILE A 33 -6.69 14.42 32.78
N SER A 34 -5.64 15.15 33.11
CA SER A 34 -4.86 15.95 32.17
C SER A 34 -3.56 15.20 31.86
N CYS A 35 -3.47 14.61 30.67
CA CYS A 35 -2.20 14.09 30.15
C CYS A 35 -1.34 15.28 29.70
N GLN A 36 -0.35 15.67 30.49
CA GLN A 36 0.67 16.61 30.04
C GLN A 36 1.64 15.86 29.12
N GLY A 37 1.51 16.05 27.81
CA GLY A 37 2.49 15.54 26.84
C GLY A 37 3.83 16.25 27.03
N SER A 38 4.82 15.57 27.58
CA SER A 38 6.20 16.08 27.58
C SER A 38 6.77 15.97 26.17
N THR A 39 7.23 17.09 25.61
CA THR A 39 7.97 17.13 24.33
C THR A 39 9.28 16.33 24.38
N GLU A 40 9.83 16.07 25.57
CA GLU A 40 11.04 15.24 25.76
C GLU A 40 10.81 13.76 25.42
N GLY A 41 9.56 13.28 25.42
CA GLY A 41 9.22 11.90 25.05
C GLY A 41 9.33 11.61 23.56
N CYS A 42 9.20 12.62 22.69
CA CYS A 42 9.20 12.46 21.24
C CYS A 42 10.54 11.96 20.69
N ASN A 43 11.65 12.43 21.25
CA ASN A 43 12.99 12.16 20.71
C ASN A 43 13.47 10.73 20.98
N ASN A 44 12.88 10.05 21.97
CA ASN A 44 13.26 8.69 22.37
C ASN A 44 12.24 7.64 21.92
N PHE A 45 11.28 7.99 21.06
CA PHE A 45 10.20 7.09 20.66
C PHE A 45 10.34 6.66 19.18
N GLY A 46 10.06 5.39 18.89
CA GLY A 46 10.31 4.81 17.57
C GLY A 46 11.81 4.72 17.24
N THR A 47 12.65 4.56 18.26
CA THR A 47 14.11 4.37 18.15
C THR A 47 14.46 2.89 18.25
N PRO A 48 15.69 2.45 17.90
CA PRO A 48 16.07 1.05 18.01
C PRO A 48 15.89 0.44 19.40
N SER A 49 16.11 1.24 20.45
CA SER A 49 16.01 0.86 21.87
C SER A 49 14.63 1.05 22.47
N ASN A 50 13.74 1.77 21.79
CA ASN A 50 12.37 2.02 22.21
C ASN A 50 11.46 2.09 20.97
N PRO A 51 11.24 0.94 20.30
CA PRO A 51 10.45 0.90 19.08
C PRO A 51 8.97 1.20 19.36
N ALA A 52 8.31 1.79 18.37
CA ALA A 52 6.88 2.05 18.41
C ALA A 52 6.08 0.82 17.96
N LEU A 53 4.77 0.80 18.16
CA LEU A 53 3.92 -0.31 17.65
C LEU A 53 3.59 -0.13 16.17
N SER A 54 3.51 1.10 15.70
CA SER A 54 3.22 1.50 14.33
C SER A 54 3.59 2.96 14.11
N CYS A 55 3.58 3.43 12.86
CA CYS A 55 3.71 4.85 12.56
C CYS A 55 2.58 5.68 13.18
N GLN A 56 1.36 5.13 13.24
CA GLN A 56 0.24 5.77 13.93
C GLN A 56 0.52 5.92 15.44
N HIS A 57 1.11 4.90 16.08
CA HIS A 57 1.50 4.99 17.49
C HIS A 57 2.53 6.11 17.71
N VAL A 58 3.49 6.31 16.80
CA VAL A 58 4.40 7.46 16.88
C VAL A 58 3.64 8.77 16.79
N LYS A 59 2.70 8.91 15.83
CA LYS A 59 1.92 10.14 15.64
C LYS A 59 1.01 10.45 16.83
N ASP A 60 0.42 9.42 17.45
CA ASP A 60 -0.45 9.57 18.63
C ASP A 60 0.34 10.03 19.87
N MET A 61 1.55 9.47 20.07
CA MET A 61 2.43 9.84 21.18
C MET A 61 3.13 11.17 20.96
N CYS A 62 3.43 11.51 19.71
CA CYS A 62 4.10 12.74 19.34
C CYS A 62 3.42 13.36 18.11
N ARG A 63 2.49 14.28 18.35
CA ARG A 63 1.73 14.96 17.28
C ARG A 63 2.63 15.74 16.32
N GLU A 64 3.73 16.29 16.83
CA GLU A 64 4.75 17.04 16.08
C GLU A 64 5.85 16.16 15.48
N ALA A 65 5.71 14.82 15.50
CA ALA A 65 6.66 13.92 14.87
C ALA A 65 6.77 14.23 13.37
N ALA A 66 8.00 14.37 12.88
CA ALA A 66 8.29 14.62 11.48
C ALA A 66 8.30 13.32 10.66
N SER A 67 8.02 13.40 9.36
CA SER A 67 8.20 12.26 8.45
C SER A 67 9.66 11.79 8.44
N GLY A 68 9.87 10.48 8.53
CA GLY A 68 11.21 9.92 8.69
C GLY A 68 11.23 8.42 8.94
N PHE A 69 12.42 7.87 9.15
CA PHE A 69 12.55 6.45 9.49
C PHE A 69 12.42 6.23 10.99
N TYR A 70 11.52 5.32 11.36
CA TYR A 70 11.28 4.88 12.73
C TYR A 70 11.44 3.37 12.83
N TYR A 71 11.68 2.90 14.05
CA TYR A 71 11.69 1.49 14.39
C TYR A 71 10.35 1.11 14.99
N ILE A 72 9.73 0.09 14.41
CA ILE A 72 8.47 -0.48 14.89
C ILE A 72 8.69 -1.92 15.34
N GLU A 73 8.00 -2.30 16.42
CA GLU A 73 7.95 -3.66 16.94
C GLU A 73 6.49 -4.01 17.27
N SER A 74 5.89 -4.86 16.44
CA SER A 74 4.51 -5.31 16.66
C SER A 74 4.30 -6.68 16.03
N ALA A 75 3.42 -7.49 16.61
CA ALA A 75 3.18 -8.88 16.20
C ALA A 75 4.47 -9.74 16.08
N GLY A 76 5.51 -9.43 16.87
CA GLY A 76 6.81 -10.09 16.82
C GLY A 76 7.70 -9.66 15.64
N LEU A 77 7.32 -8.62 14.89
CA LEU A 77 8.09 -8.06 13.79
C LEU A 77 8.81 -6.79 14.23
N TYR A 78 10.14 -6.82 14.23
CA TYR A 78 11.00 -5.65 14.44
C TYR A 78 11.50 -5.11 13.10
N ARG A 79 11.16 -3.86 12.77
CA ARG A 79 11.42 -3.26 11.45
C ARG A 79 11.76 -1.79 11.51
N LYS A 80 12.60 -1.36 10.58
CA LYS A 80 12.81 0.06 10.28
C LYS A 80 11.90 0.44 9.11
N VAL A 81 10.94 1.32 9.33
CA VAL A 81 9.95 1.76 8.35
C VAL A 81 10.01 3.28 8.19
N PHE A 82 9.70 3.78 6.99
CA PHE A 82 9.50 5.21 6.81
C PHE A 82 8.07 5.55 7.21
N CYS A 83 7.90 6.38 8.23
CA CYS A 83 6.62 6.91 8.66
C CYS A 83 6.38 8.27 8.01
N GLU A 84 5.26 8.38 7.31
CA GLU A 84 4.74 9.63 6.77
C GLU A 84 3.76 10.24 7.77
N MET A 85 4.14 11.40 8.31
CA MET A 85 3.50 12.06 9.44
C MET A 85 2.66 13.28 9.04
N ASP A 86 2.69 13.69 7.78
CA ASP A 86 2.03 14.91 7.31
C ASP A 86 0.80 14.60 6.45
N ILE A 87 0.88 13.60 5.56
CA ILE A 87 -0.22 13.24 4.66
C ILE A 87 -1.44 12.74 5.45
N GLU A 88 -2.61 13.33 5.22
CA GLU A 88 -3.90 12.91 5.80
C GLU A 88 -3.85 12.66 7.33
N GLY A 89 -3.21 13.58 8.06
CA GLY A 89 -3.08 13.50 9.52
C GLY A 89 -1.91 12.63 10.00
N GLY A 90 -1.15 12.04 9.08
CA GLY A 90 0.05 11.26 9.37
C GLY A 90 -0.21 9.86 9.91
N GLY A 91 0.85 9.26 10.44
CA GLY A 91 0.81 7.92 11.03
C GLY A 91 0.91 6.79 10.02
N TRP A 92 1.29 7.08 8.78
CA TRP A 92 1.32 6.11 7.69
C TRP A 92 2.66 5.41 7.58
N ALA A 93 2.66 4.08 7.52
CA ALA A 93 3.83 3.30 7.13
C ALA A 93 3.96 3.25 5.60
N ARG A 94 5.11 3.65 5.05
CA ARG A 94 5.35 3.68 3.60
C ARG A 94 6.04 2.41 3.10
N TYR A 95 5.44 1.80 2.07
CA TYR A 95 5.97 0.66 1.32
C TYR A 95 6.20 1.02 -0.15
N GLY A 96 7.08 0.30 -0.84
CA GLY A 96 7.26 0.40 -2.29
C GLY A 96 8.61 0.92 -2.76
N ARG A 97 8.64 1.63 -3.89
CA ARG A 97 9.88 1.93 -4.62
C ARG A 97 9.98 3.41 -4.97
N SER A 98 11.21 3.91 -4.96
CA SER A 98 11.57 5.26 -5.35
C SER A 98 12.82 5.25 -6.23
N ASN A 99 13.17 6.40 -6.79
CA ASN A 99 14.36 6.58 -7.63
C ASN A 99 14.38 5.63 -8.85
N LYS A 100 13.21 5.37 -9.42
CA LYS A 100 13.03 4.46 -10.55
C LYS A 100 12.96 5.15 -11.92
N GLY A 101 13.09 6.46 -11.99
CA GLY A 101 12.92 7.22 -13.24
C GLY A 101 13.87 6.81 -14.37
N THR A 102 15.02 6.21 -14.05
CA THR A 102 15.97 5.69 -15.06
C THR A 102 15.65 4.28 -15.56
N VAL A 103 14.81 3.53 -14.84
CA VAL A 103 14.50 2.11 -15.12
C VAL A 103 13.03 1.86 -15.42
N TRP A 104 12.12 2.70 -14.93
CA TRP A 104 10.70 2.71 -15.26
C TRP A 104 10.47 3.76 -16.34
N ASN A 105 10.95 3.46 -17.54
CA ASN A 105 10.86 4.34 -18.70
C ASN A 105 10.38 3.59 -19.96
N TYR A 106 9.33 2.78 -19.79
CA TYR A 106 8.70 2.05 -20.89
C TYR A 106 7.49 2.85 -21.37
N VAL A 107 7.54 3.36 -22.59
CA VAL A 107 6.47 4.16 -23.19
C VAL A 107 6.08 3.53 -24.51
N ASP A 108 4.82 3.10 -24.60
CA ASP A 108 4.27 2.44 -25.79
C ASP A 108 5.15 1.29 -26.33
N GLU A 109 5.74 0.53 -25.41
CA GLU A 109 6.63 -0.62 -25.67
C GLU A 109 5.82 -1.82 -26.15
N ASP A 110 6.29 -2.48 -27.21
CA ASP A 110 5.61 -3.60 -27.89
C ASP A 110 6.50 -4.81 -28.13
N ALA A 111 7.76 -4.81 -27.68
CA ALA A 111 8.75 -5.84 -27.94
C ALA A 111 9.34 -6.44 -26.66
N THR A 112 9.74 -5.58 -25.73
CA THR A 112 10.51 -5.99 -24.56
C THR A 112 9.65 -6.76 -23.55
N GLU A 113 10.13 -7.91 -23.10
CA GLU A 113 9.55 -8.64 -21.96
C GLU A 113 10.25 -8.21 -20.67
N ILE A 114 9.47 -7.85 -19.65
CA ILE A 114 10.00 -7.42 -18.35
C ILE A 114 9.15 -7.94 -17.19
N THR A 115 9.82 -8.16 -16.06
CA THR A 115 9.19 -8.39 -14.76
C THR A 115 9.57 -7.26 -13.81
N LEU A 116 8.58 -6.63 -13.19
CA LEU A 116 8.75 -5.54 -12.25
C LEU A 116 8.14 -5.91 -10.90
N ASP A 117 8.96 -5.90 -9.85
CA ASP A 117 8.51 -6.05 -8.46
C ASP A 117 8.26 -4.68 -7.83
N ILE A 118 6.99 -4.30 -7.73
CA ILE A 118 6.57 -2.99 -7.23
C ILE A 118 6.53 -2.99 -5.70
N ILE A 119 5.85 -3.96 -5.11
CA ILE A 119 5.81 -4.21 -3.66
C ILE A 119 6.30 -5.63 -3.44
N SER A 120 7.31 -5.83 -2.60
CA SER A 120 7.86 -7.18 -2.39
C SER A 120 6.85 -8.07 -1.65
N PRO A 121 6.89 -9.39 -1.85
CA PRO A 121 6.04 -10.31 -1.10
C PRO A 121 6.20 -10.19 0.43
N SER A 122 7.40 -9.83 0.91
CA SER A 122 7.64 -9.60 2.34
C SER A 122 6.99 -8.32 2.85
N GLU A 123 6.97 -7.24 2.06
CA GLU A 123 6.26 -6.00 2.39
C GLU A 123 4.74 -6.25 2.46
N VAL A 124 4.19 -7.03 1.52
CA VAL A 124 2.76 -7.43 1.57
C VAL A 124 2.46 -8.28 2.80
N LYS A 125 3.31 -9.27 3.11
CA LYS A 125 3.14 -10.08 4.31
C LYS A 125 3.17 -9.24 5.58
N GLU A 126 4.07 -8.26 5.65
CA GLU A 126 4.16 -7.34 6.77
C GLU A 126 2.87 -6.51 6.95
N MET A 127 2.32 -5.96 5.86
CA MET A 127 1.04 -5.24 5.92
C MET A 127 -0.11 -6.12 6.46
N ILE A 128 -0.13 -7.40 6.10
CA ILE A 128 -1.11 -8.38 6.59
C ILE A 128 -0.89 -8.70 8.08
N ASP A 129 0.35 -9.01 8.47
CA ASP A 129 0.71 -9.39 9.84
C ASP A 129 0.44 -8.23 10.83
N LEU A 130 0.70 -6.99 10.39
CA LEU A 130 0.43 -5.76 11.14
C LEU A 130 -1.04 -5.33 11.10
N LYS A 131 -1.88 -6.04 10.34
CA LYS A 131 -3.33 -5.84 10.24
C LYS A 131 -3.74 -4.42 9.83
N TYR A 132 -2.97 -3.78 8.95
CA TYR A 132 -3.39 -2.50 8.38
C TYR A 132 -4.70 -2.65 7.61
N ASN A 133 -5.53 -1.63 7.71
CA ASN A 133 -6.86 -1.63 7.08
C ASN A 133 -7.19 -0.31 6.37
N HIS A 134 -6.35 0.72 6.54
CA HIS A 134 -6.40 1.95 5.77
C HIS A 134 -5.20 2.02 4.83
N PHE A 135 -5.46 2.37 3.57
CA PHE A 135 -4.43 2.39 2.53
C PHE A 135 -4.58 3.62 1.65
N LEU A 136 -3.44 4.17 1.23
CA LEU A 136 -3.35 5.24 0.26
C LEU A 136 -2.24 4.90 -0.75
N VAL A 137 -2.57 4.92 -2.04
CA VAL A 137 -1.59 4.74 -3.11
C VAL A 137 -1.16 6.10 -3.63
N GLN A 138 0.15 6.32 -3.75
CA GLN A 138 0.69 7.55 -4.31
C GLN A 138 1.84 7.22 -5.27
N THR A 139 1.76 7.73 -6.49
CA THR A 139 2.73 7.46 -7.55
C THR A 139 2.66 8.54 -8.61
N ASP A 140 3.76 8.73 -9.33
CA ASP A 140 3.81 9.49 -10.59
C ASP A 140 3.74 8.57 -11.83
N VAL A 141 3.54 7.26 -11.63
CA VAL A 141 3.55 6.28 -12.70
C VAL A 141 2.36 6.47 -13.63
N VAL A 142 2.65 6.55 -14.92
CA VAL A 142 1.70 6.35 -16.00
C VAL A 142 1.66 4.86 -16.33
N PHE A 143 0.49 4.25 -16.17
CA PHE A 143 0.23 2.85 -16.50
C PHE A 143 -0.75 2.75 -17.66
N LYS A 144 -0.36 1.99 -18.69
CA LYS A 144 -1.25 1.55 -19.78
C LYS A 144 -0.90 0.13 -20.19
N MET A 145 -1.88 -0.67 -20.58
CA MET A 145 -1.68 -1.97 -21.21
C MET A 145 -2.82 -2.21 -22.19
N ARG A 146 -2.52 -2.74 -23.37
CA ARG A 146 -3.55 -2.96 -24.40
C ARG A 146 -3.32 -4.22 -25.22
N ALA A 147 -4.43 -4.72 -25.74
CA ALA A 147 -4.51 -5.70 -26.79
C ALA A 147 -5.54 -5.20 -27.81
N ASP A 148 -5.05 -4.59 -28.90
CA ASP A 148 -5.89 -4.14 -30.01
C ASP A 148 -5.79 -5.20 -31.12
N ASP A 149 -6.89 -5.82 -31.54
CA ASP A 149 -6.90 -6.98 -32.45
C ASP A 149 -5.69 -7.94 -32.24
N SER A 150 -5.47 -8.33 -30.97
CA SER A 150 -4.31 -9.11 -30.56
C SER A 150 -4.55 -9.86 -29.25
N VAL A 151 -3.69 -10.84 -28.95
CA VAL A 151 -3.58 -11.48 -27.63
C VAL A 151 -2.38 -10.90 -26.90
N ASN A 152 -2.62 -10.37 -25.70
CA ASN A 152 -1.58 -9.87 -24.81
C ASN A 152 -1.39 -10.83 -23.62
N PRO A 153 -0.28 -11.61 -23.57
CA PRO A 153 -0.05 -12.57 -22.51
C PRO A 153 0.50 -11.95 -21.21
N SER A 154 0.61 -10.62 -21.14
CA SER A 154 1.02 -9.91 -19.91
C SER A 154 0.11 -10.26 -18.73
N ARG A 155 0.69 -10.31 -17.53
CA ARG A 155 0.00 -10.66 -16.28
C ARG A 155 0.41 -9.67 -15.19
N LEU A 156 -0.58 -9.09 -14.53
CA LEU A 156 -0.37 -8.16 -13.42
C LEU A 156 -0.90 -8.82 -12.14
N THR A 157 -0.13 -8.74 -11.06
CA THR A 157 -0.57 -9.17 -9.74
C THR A 157 -0.95 -7.95 -8.93
N THR A 158 -2.20 -7.89 -8.52
CA THR A 158 -2.75 -6.77 -7.73
C THR A 158 -3.19 -7.25 -6.35
N ARG A 159 -3.25 -6.32 -5.39
CA ARG A 159 -3.79 -6.54 -4.05
C ARG A 159 -5.01 -5.68 -3.87
N SER A 160 -6.18 -6.30 -3.83
CA SER A 160 -7.46 -5.59 -3.62
C SER A 160 -7.52 -5.00 -2.21
N LEU A 161 -7.74 -3.70 -2.09
CA LEU A 161 -7.85 -3.02 -0.80
C LEU A 161 -9.29 -3.10 -0.25
N PRO A 162 -9.48 -3.07 1.08
CA PRO A 162 -8.44 -3.04 2.12
C PRO A 162 -7.91 -4.43 2.50
N TRP A 163 -8.49 -5.51 1.98
CA TRP A 163 -8.26 -6.88 2.48
C TRP A 163 -7.00 -7.56 1.92
N LEU A 164 -6.26 -6.88 1.04
CA LEU A 164 -5.04 -7.36 0.40
C LEU A 164 -5.19 -8.70 -0.35
N VAL A 165 -6.40 -8.96 -0.87
CA VAL A 165 -6.70 -10.19 -1.61
C VAL A 165 -5.90 -10.20 -2.91
N ASP A 166 -5.20 -11.32 -3.15
CA ASP A 166 -4.49 -11.55 -4.41
C ASP A 166 -5.49 -11.55 -5.56
N THR A 167 -5.32 -10.61 -6.49
CA THR A 167 -6.22 -10.48 -7.63
C THR A 167 -5.36 -10.40 -8.90
N PRO A 168 -5.31 -11.46 -9.72
CA PRO A 168 -4.64 -11.38 -11.00
C PRO A 168 -5.43 -10.43 -11.92
N MET A 169 -4.70 -9.65 -12.70
CA MET A 169 -5.25 -8.75 -13.70
C MET A 169 -4.56 -8.99 -15.05
N PHE A 170 -5.35 -9.35 -16.07
CA PHE A 170 -4.85 -9.65 -17.40
C PHE A 170 -5.97 -9.59 -18.44
N ILE A 171 -5.60 -9.43 -19.71
CA ILE A 171 -6.54 -9.54 -20.83
C ILE A 171 -6.66 -11.05 -21.15
N PRO A 172 -7.83 -11.67 -20.94
CA PRO A 172 -7.98 -13.12 -20.96
C PRO A 172 -7.76 -13.74 -22.33
N ASP A 173 -8.33 -13.13 -23.37
CA ASP A 173 -8.39 -13.68 -24.72
C ASP A 173 -7.96 -12.63 -25.76
N TYR A 174 -8.28 -12.90 -27.03
CA TYR A 174 -8.01 -12.00 -28.15
C TYR A 174 -8.86 -10.72 -28.00
N GLY A 175 -8.21 -9.59 -27.75
CA GLY A 175 -8.83 -8.27 -27.67
C GLY A 175 -9.28 -7.80 -29.04
N ASN A 176 -10.39 -8.34 -29.54
CA ASN A 176 -11.01 -7.90 -30.79
C ASN A 176 -11.23 -6.38 -30.76
N ASP A 177 -11.07 -5.69 -31.90
CA ASP A 177 -11.03 -4.23 -32.02
C ASP A 177 -10.00 -3.59 -31.07
N HIS A 178 -10.38 -3.35 -29.81
CA HIS A 178 -9.43 -3.04 -28.76
C HIS A 178 -9.93 -3.32 -27.35
N THR A 179 -9.01 -3.80 -26.51
CA THR A 179 -9.14 -3.82 -25.06
C THR A 179 -7.95 -3.09 -24.46
N ARG A 180 -8.19 -1.98 -23.79
CA ARG A 180 -7.13 -1.16 -23.18
C ARG A 180 -7.43 -0.96 -21.70
N ILE A 181 -6.41 -1.06 -20.86
CA ILE A 181 -6.51 -0.73 -19.45
C ILE A 181 -5.48 0.32 -19.08
N GLU A 182 -5.90 1.28 -18.27
CA GLU A 182 -5.04 2.36 -17.79
C GLU A 182 -5.58 2.92 -16.47
N PHE A 183 -4.75 3.74 -15.81
CA PHE A 183 -5.23 4.56 -14.70
C PHE A 183 -6.26 5.58 -15.20
N PRO A 184 -7.46 5.67 -14.58
CA PRO A 184 -8.40 6.73 -14.90
C PRO A 184 -7.86 8.08 -14.43
N SER A 185 -8.28 9.16 -15.10
CA SER A 185 -7.83 10.51 -14.75
C SER A 185 -8.06 10.82 -13.26
N GLY A 186 -6.98 11.21 -12.56
CA GLY A 186 -7.03 11.57 -11.15
C GLY A 186 -7.02 10.40 -10.16
N SER A 187 -6.85 9.16 -10.61
CA SER A 187 -6.74 7.98 -9.73
C SER A 187 -5.52 7.15 -10.11
N VAL A 188 -4.90 6.56 -9.09
CA VAL A 188 -3.71 5.69 -9.20
C VAL A 188 -3.88 4.37 -8.45
N ASP A 189 -5.09 4.12 -7.94
CA ASP A 189 -5.50 2.96 -7.15
C ASP A 189 -6.67 2.22 -7.81
N ARG A 190 -6.96 2.55 -9.07
CA ARG A 190 -8.03 1.98 -9.89
C ARG A 190 -7.53 1.82 -11.32
N VAL A 191 -8.13 0.91 -12.07
CA VAL A 191 -8.01 0.91 -13.54
C VAL A 191 -9.37 1.09 -14.16
N THR A 192 -9.38 1.69 -15.34
CA THR A 192 -10.52 1.64 -16.25
C THR A 192 -10.21 0.68 -17.40
N CYS A 193 -11.26 0.09 -17.99
CA CYS A 193 -11.13 -0.71 -19.20
C CYS A 193 -11.87 0.01 -20.34
N ILE A 194 -11.10 0.42 -21.35
CA ILE A 194 -11.56 1.15 -22.53
C ILE A 194 -11.79 0.14 -23.65
N PRO A 195 -13.06 -0.09 -24.05
CA PRO A 195 -13.43 -1.09 -25.03
C PRO A 195 -13.51 -0.53 -26.46
N GLY A 196 -13.30 -1.39 -27.44
CA GLY A 196 -13.81 -1.24 -28.81
C GLY A 196 -15.22 -1.81 -28.97
N GLY A 197 -15.63 -2.08 -30.22
CA GLY A 197 -16.94 -2.65 -30.55
C GLY A 197 -17.16 -4.07 -30.01
N THR A 198 -16.11 -4.87 -29.94
CA THR A 198 -16.01 -6.11 -29.17
C THR A 198 -14.80 -5.97 -28.26
N SER A 199 -14.83 -6.42 -27.01
CA SER A 199 -13.69 -6.25 -26.08
C SER A 199 -13.75 -7.26 -24.94
N GLU A 200 -12.62 -7.45 -24.26
CA GLU A 200 -12.50 -8.33 -23.09
C GLU A 200 -12.82 -7.62 -21.77
N CYS A 201 -13.25 -6.35 -21.82
CA CYS A 201 -13.64 -5.61 -20.62
C CYS A 201 -14.80 -6.31 -19.90
N GLY A 202 -14.58 -6.71 -18.64
CA GLY A 202 -15.56 -7.40 -17.81
C GLY A 202 -15.77 -8.89 -18.15
N GLN A 203 -15.02 -9.46 -19.10
CA GLN A 203 -15.15 -10.87 -19.50
C GLN A 203 -14.31 -11.84 -18.65
N GLY A 204 -13.48 -11.31 -17.75
CA GLY A 204 -12.62 -12.12 -16.90
C GLY A 204 -11.32 -11.41 -16.56
N GLY A 205 -10.34 -12.18 -16.08
CA GLY A 205 -8.98 -11.69 -15.83
C GLY A 205 -8.90 -10.48 -14.89
N GLY A 206 -9.86 -10.30 -13.97
CA GLY A 206 -9.89 -9.18 -13.04
C GLY A 206 -10.18 -7.81 -13.68
N LEU A 207 -10.57 -7.77 -14.96
CA LEU A 207 -10.87 -6.52 -15.67
C LEU A 207 -12.21 -5.91 -15.21
N PRO A 208 -12.29 -4.58 -15.04
CA PRO A 208 -13.55 -3.92 -14.79
C PRO A 208 -14.46 -3.99 -16.03
N PRO A 209 -15.77 -3.73 -15.88
CA PRO A 209 -16.70 -3.61 -17.01
C PRO A 209 -16.23 -2.55 -18.03
N ALA A 210 -16.74 -2.65 -19.26
CA ALA A 210 -16.55 -1.67 -20.32
C ALA A 210 -16.83 -0.22 -19.84
N ASN A 211 -15.84 0.67 -19.99
CA ASN A 211 -15.83 2.05 -19.47
C ASN A 211 -16.06 2.18 -17.95
N GLY A 212 -16.03 1.07 -17.24
CA GLY A 212 -16.13 0.98 -15.79
C GLY A 212 -14.79 1.22 -15.13
N VAL A 213 -14.81 1.22 -13.80
CA VAL A 213 -13.65 1.40 -12.95
C VAL A 213 -13.57 0.23 -11.98
N SER A 214 -12.35 -0.26 -11.70
CA SER A 214 -12.13 -1.40 -10.81
C SER A 214 -12.49 -1.07 -9.34
N LYS A 215 -12.34 -2.06 -8.46
CA LYS A 215 -12.22 -1.81 -7.01
C LYS A 215 -10.82 -1.23 -6.71
N PRO A 216 -10.63 -0.58 -5.53
CA PRO A 216 -9.32 -0.13 -5.10
C PRO A 216 -8.30 -1.25 -5.01
N PHE A 217 -7.09 -1.01 -5.50
CA PHE A 217 -5.98 -1.95 -5.41
C PHE A 217 -4.63 -1.22 -5.45
N PHE A 218 -3.54 -1.95 -5.20
CA PHE A 218 -2.20 -1.57 -5.66
C PHE A 218 -1.53 -2.70 -6.45
N PHE A 219 -0.62 -2.34 -7.36
CA PHE A 219 0.20 -3.31 -8.07
C PHE A 219 1.25 -3.91 -7.14
N GLN A 220 1.29 -5.25 -7.03
CA GLN A 220 2.38 -5.95 -6.36
C GLN A 220 3.52 -6.22 -7.34
N SER A 221 3.20 -6.82 -8.48
CA SER A 221 4.16 -7.14 -9.53
C SER A 221 3.51 -7.08 -10.91
N LEU A 222 4.35 -6.86 -11.92
CA LEU A 222 3.94 -6.72 -13.32
C LEU A 222 4.82 -7.63 -14.15
N PHE A 223 4.20 -8.44 -15.00
CA PHE A 223 4.87 -9.18 -16.05
C PHE A 223 4.33 -8.68 -17.38
N PHE A 224 5.13 -7.91 -18.11
CA PHE A 224 4.79 -7.44 -19.45
C PHE A 224 5.48 -8.32 -20.48
N SER A 225 4.70 -8.85 -21.42
CA SER A 225 5.19 -9.78 -22.44
C SER A 225 4.45 -9.57 -23.77
N PRO A 226 4.59 -8.40 -24.43
CA PRO A 226 3.82 -8.08 -25.63
C PRO A 226 4.10 -9.02 -26.81
N ARG A 227 5.26 -9.69 -26.86
CA ARG A 227 5.61 -10.67 -27.91
C ARG A 227 5.98 -12.06 -27.38
N GLY A 228 5.71 -12.33 -26.11
CA GLY A 228 6.07 -13.64 -25.54
C GLY A 228 5.16 -14.76 -26.00
N SER A 229 5.38 -15.94 -25.40
CA SER A 229 4.61 -17.13 -25.71
C SER A 229 3.11 -16.90 -25.52
N GLY A 230 2.32 -17.22 -26.54
CA GLY A 230 0.87 -17.00 -26.56
C GLY A 230 0.43 -15.63 -27.10
N ALA A 231 1.37 -14.70 -27.36
CA ALA A 231 1.04 -13.48 -28.08
C ALA A 231 0.65 -13.79 -29.53
N SER A 232 -0.40 -13.12 -30.02
CA SER A 232 -0.86 -13.24 -31.41
C SER A 232 -1.46 -11.93 -31.87
N LEU A 233 -1.53 -11.72 -33.18
CA LEU A 233 -2.06 -10.50 -33.79
C LEU A 233 -2.33 -10.71 -35.27
N SER A 234 -3.09 -9.79 -35.85
CA SER A 234 -3.33 -9.76 -37.29
C SER A 234 -2.17 -9.05 -38.04
N SER A 235 -1.66 -9.70 -39.10
CA SER A 235 -0.75 -9.11 -40.11
C SER A 235 0.56 -8.48 -39.58
N ASP A 236 1.21 -9.09 -38.58
CA ASP A 236 2.51 -8.64 -38.01
C ASP A 236 2.53 -7.20 -37.42
N GLN A 237 1.36 -6.61 -37.16
CA GLN A 237 1.16 -5.30 -36.56
C GLN A 237 1.36 -5.25 -35.02
N TRP A 238 2.59 -5.48 -34.54
CA TRP A 238 2.92 -5.53 -33.11
C TRP A 238 2.58 -4.26 -32.33
N PHE A 239 2.52 -3.10 -32.98
CA PHE A 239 2.14 -1.84 -32.33
C PHE A 239 0.74 -1.88 -31.67
N ARG A 240 -0.08 -2.89 -31.99
CA ARG A 240 -1.39 -3.09 -31.41
C ARG A 240 -1.36 -3.74 -30.02
N ASN A 241 -0.27 -4.41 -29.67
CA ASN A 241 -0.06 -5.02 -28.36
C ASN A 241 1.04 -4.26 -27.61
N LYS A 242 0.64 -3.40 -26.66
CA LYS A 242 1.55 -2.43 -26.02
C LYS A 242 1.35 -2.35 -24.52
N TYR A 243 2.38 -1.86 -23.86
CA TYR A 243 2.29 -1.38 -22.50
C TYR A 243 3.07 -0.06 -22.29
N THR A 244 2.69 0.66 -21.25
CA THR A 244 3.41 1.81 -20.72
C THR A 244 3.53 1.62 -19.22
N TRP A 245 4.76 1.73 -18.73
CA TRP A 245 5.10 1.84 -17.32
C TRP A 245 6.23 2.86 -17.20
N ASN A 246 5.85 4.10 -16.90
CA ASN A 246 6.76 5.24 -16.87
C ASN A 246 6.53 6.06 -15.59
N GLY A 247 7.57 6.27 -14.79
CA GLY A 247 7.49 7.03 -13.54
C GLY A 247 8.73 6.88 -12.68
N SER A 248 8.80 7.59 -11.56
CA SER A 248 9.97 7.59 -10.68
C SER A 248 9.73 6.94 -9.32
N TYR A 249 8.47 6.81 -8.89
CA TYR A 249 8.15 6.16 -7.62
C TYR A 249 6.74 5.55 -7.60
N TYR A 250 6.55 4.54 -6.76
CA TYR A 250 5.25 3.96 -6.46
C TYR A 250 5.21 3.59 -4.98
N TYR A 251 4.33 4.24 -4.23
CA TYR A 251 4.18 4.03 -2.80
C TYR A 251 2.80 3.53 -2.43
N VAL A 252 2.78 2.67 -1.42
CA VAL A 252 1.58 2.28 -0.68
C VAL A 252 1.79 2.70 0.77
N TYR A 253 0.95 3.61 1.24
CA TYR A 253 0.88 4.01 2.63
C TYR A 253 -0.17 3.15 3.34
N ALA A 254 0.17 2.62 4.50
CA ALA A 254 -0.71 1.74 5.27
C ALA A 254 -0.78 2.18 6.74
N LYS A 255 -1.98 2.18 7.32
CA LYS A 255 -2.19 2.42 8.76
C LYS A 255 -3.37 1.63 9.31
#